data_AF-A0A2R3N110-F1
#
_entry.id   AF-A0A2R3N110-F1
#
_cell.length_a   1.000
_cell.length_b   1.000
_cell.length_c   1.000
_cell.angle_alpha   90.00
_cell.angle_beta   90.00
_cell.angle_gamma   90.00
#
_symmetry.space_group_name_H-M   'P 1'
#
loop_
_entity.id
_entity.type
_entity.pdbx_description
1 polymer ?
#
loop_
_entity_poly.entity_id
_entity_poly.type
_entity_poly.pdbx_seq_one_letter_code
_entity_poly.pdbx_strand_id
1 'polypeptide(L)'
;MAIVESIFDIAYLSIVLSLGIRLLLEKSKEAKLFGVMAIILGLGDSFHLLTRVISHLSYGGFEANAPALSWGKFITSITMTIFYVLFYYYYRSQSQDDSTLKRNIIYALALIRIVLTVLPQNNWGTMSENYMFGIYRNIPFAIMGALLIYWSYKERAKPGLKNMSLYILLSFAFYVSVVLWADKYPMIGALMMPKTMAYLIIVVLGYRHFITGFEKKNILGLSYTSLIMGLIGGVFYREFTKFYGYQAENHLSKLHVHVLVLGFLLMLILYMISKEYEAKRMVSLKKPIYVFMSGFTFTIVNMTLLGIYEVVSEGKDIVSKPALEGLSGLGHIVLAIGLVQIVLKVFQHETVSGFKQTEA
;
A
#
# COMPACT_ATOMS: atom_id res chain seq x y z
N MET A 1 -11.23 -17.15 -5.95
CA MET A 1 -10.24 -16.73 -4.92
C MET A 1 -9.12 -15.92 -5.54
N ALA A 2 -8.41 -16.46 -6.55
CA ALA A 2 -7.29 -15.80 -7.26
C ALA A 2 -7.54 -14.32 -7.64
N ILE A 3 -8.67 -14.00 -8.29
CA ILE A 3 -9.02 -12.62 -8.67
C ILE A 3 -9.15 -11.73 -7.42
N VAL A 4 -9.87 -12.19 -6.40
CA VAL A 4 -10.13 -11.40 -5.18
C VAL A 4 -8.85 -11.13 -4.41
N GLU A 5 -7.99 -12.14 -4.22
CA GLU A 5 -6.69 -11.99 -3.57
C GLU A 5 -5.79 -11.05 -4.37
N SER A 6 -5.79 -11.16 -5.71
CA SER A 6 -4.97 -10.30 -6.56
C SER A 6 -5.42 -8.83 -6.53
N ILE A 7 -6.74 -8.57 -6.53
CA ILE A 7 -7.29 -7.22 -6.36
C ILE A 7 -6.89 -6.66 -4.99
N PHE A 8 -7.01 -7.48 -3.95
CA PHE A 8 -6.64 -7.08 -2.59
C PHE A 8 -5.16 -6.70 -2.51
N ASP A 9 -4.26 -7.50 -3.08
CA ASP A 9 -2.82 -7.26 -3.04
C ASP A 9 -2.43 -5.99 -3.79
N ILE A 10 -2.95 -5.79 -5.01
CA ILE A 10 -2.68 -4.57 -5.80
C ILE A 10 -3.30 -3.34 -5.12
N ALA A 11 -4.51 -3.45 -4.55
CA ALA A 11 -5.16 -2.35 -3.84
C ALA A 11 -4.38 -1.98 -2.57
N TYR A 12 -3.93 -2.95 -1.79
CA TYR A 12 -3.08 -2.74 -0.62
C TYR A 12 -1.80 -1.98 -1.01
N LEU A 13 -1.06 -2.46 -2.01
CA LEU A 13 0.18 -1.82 -2.46
C LEU A 13 -0.08 -0.38 -2.93
N SER A 14 -1.12 -0.19 -3.73
CA SER A 14 -1.50 1.13 -4.25
C SER A 14 -1.83 2.11 -3.13
N ILE A 15 -2.61 1.69 -2.13
CA ILE A 15 -3.02 2.55 -1.01
C ILE A 15 -1.83 2.83 -0.09
N VAL A 16 -1.07 1.81 0.32
CA VAL A 16 0.06 1.99 1.24
C VAL A 16 1.12 2.92 0.65
N LEU A 17 1.49 2.72 -0.62
CA LEU A 17 2.43 3.60 -1.31
C LEU A 17 1.89 5.02 -1.44
N SER A 18 0.61 5.17 -1.84
CA SER A 18 -0.02 6.49 -1.98
C SER A 18 -0.05 7.26 -0.66
N LEU A 19 -0.46 6.62 0.44
CA LEU A 19 -0.49 7.25 1.77
C LEU A 19 0.93 7.59 2.25
N GLY A 20 1.90 6.71 2.00
CA GLY A 20 3.31 6.94 2.33
C GLY A 20 3.89 8.15 1.59
N ILE A 21 3.69 8.22 0.27
CA ILE A 21 4.11 9.36 -0.57
C ILE A 21 3.46 10.66 -0.10
N ARG A 22 2.15 10.62 0.18
CA ARG A 22 1.41 11.80 0.66
C ARG A 22 1.99 12.33 1.97
N LEU A 23 2.40 11.47 2.89
CA LEU A 23 2.96 11.87 4.18
C LEU A 23 4.33 12.56 4.05
N LEU A 24 5.09 12.29 2.99
CA LEU A 24 6.38 12.98 2.75
C LEU A 24 6.23 14.48 2.48
N LEU A 25 5.04 14.92 2.07
CA LEU A 25 4.73 16.34 1.85
C LEU A 25 4.47 17.12 3.15
N GLU A 26 4.21 16.43 4.27
CA GLU A 26 4.01 17.12 5.55
C GLU A 26 5.33 17.65 6.11
N LYS A 27 5.26 18.75 6.86
CA LYS A 27 6.46 19.42 7.40
C LYS A 27 7.08 18.68 8.59
N SER A 28 6.26 17.95 9.36
CA SER A 28 6.74 17.28 10.58
C SER A 28 7.68 16.12 10.24
N LYS A 29 8.77 16.00 11.00
CA LYS A 29 9.75 14.93 10.82
C LYS A 29 9.12 13.57 11.08
N GLU A 30 8.16 13.51 11.99
CA GLU A 30 7.41 12.33 12.39
C GLU A 30 6.49 11.84 11.26
N ALA A 31 5.81 12.75 10.55
CA ALA A 31 5.01 12.37 9.39
C ALA A 31 5.88 11.83 8.26
N LYS A 32 7.04 12.47 8.00
CA LYS A 32 8.00 12.00 6.99
C LYS A 32 8.56 10.62 7.34
N LEU A 33 8.95 10.41 8.60
CA LEU A 33 9.40 9.11 9.10
C LEU A 33 8.33 8.04 8.87
N PHE A 34 7.08 8.33 9.23
CA PHE A 34 5.97 7.41 9.03
C PHE A 34 5.66 7.18 7.55
N GLY A 35 5.80 8.20 6.70
CA GLY A 35 5.70 8.08 5.25
C GLY A 35 6.76 7.15 4.67
N VAL A 36 8.02 7.28 5.11
CA VAL A 36 9.13 6.38 4.73
C VAL A 36 8.85 4.95 5.19
N MET A 37 8.32 4.76 6.40
CA MET A 37 7.89 3.44 6.89
C MET A 37 6.86 2.80 5.96
N ALA A 38 5.81 3.53 5.60
CA ALA A 38 4.77 3.03 4.70
C ALA A 38 5.33 2.69 3.31
N ILE A 39 6.24 3.51 2.76
CA ILE A 39 6.89 3.23 1.47
C ILE A 39 7.76 1.98 1.54
N ILE A 40 8.59 1.83 2.58
CA ILE A 40 9.44 0.64 2.76
C ILE A 40 8.60 -0.63 2.90
N LEU A 41 7.49 -0.55 3.64
CA LEU A 41 6.52 -1.63 3.76
C LEU A 41 5.93 -1.99 2.39
N GLY A 42 5.38 -1.02 1.67
CA GLY A 42 4.75 -1.25 0.36
C GLY A 42 5.73 -1.77 -0.70
N LEU A 43 6.91 -1.17 -0.82
CA LEU A 43 7.96 -1.62 -1.74
C LEU A 43 8.53 -2.98 -1.34
N GLY A 44 8.65 -3.25 -0.04
CA GLY A 44 9.13 -4.53 0.46
C GLY A 44 8.16 -5.68 0.20
N ASP A 45 6.86 -5.42 0.42
CA ASP A 45 5.80 -6.39 0.17
C ASP A 45 5.58 -6.60 -1.34
N SER A 46 5.83 -5.60 -2.20
CA SER A 46 5.56 -5.73 -3.64
C SER A 46 6.35 -6.85 -4.29
N PHE A 47 7.58 -7.13 -3.83
CA PHE A 47 8.40 -8.24 -4.37
C PHE A 47 7.81 -9.63 -4.16
N HIS A 48 6.94 -9.78 -3.15
CA HIS A 48 6.27 -11.04 -2.88
C HIS A 48 4.79 -11.02 -3.31
N LEU A 49 4.10 -9.90 -3.12
CA LEU A 49 2.69 -9.75 -3.49
C LEU A 49 2.50 -9.66 -5.00
N LEU A 50 3.34 -8.93 -5.74
CA LEU A 50 3.25 -8.92 -7.21
C LEU A 50 3.60 -10.29 -7.81
N THR A 51 4.61 -10.98 -7.27
CA THR A 51 4.92 -12.35 -7.73
C THR A 51 3.78 -13.33 -7.44
N ARG A 52 3.02 -13.12 -6.35
CA ARG A 52 1.83 -13.89 -6.03
C ARG A 52 0.69 -13.59 -6.99
N VAL A 53 0.44 -12.32 -7.29
CA VAL A 53 -0.52 -11.91 -8.33
C VAL A 53 -0.16 -12.58 -9.66
N ILE A 54 1.10 -12.53 -10.08
CA ILE A 54 1.59 -13.20 -11.28
C ILE A 54 1.32 -14.72 -11.21
N SER A 55 1.64 -15.35 -10.07
CA SER A 55 1.40 -16.78 -9.85
C SER A 55 -0.08 -17.17 -9.93
N HIS A 56 -1.00 -16.29 -9.56
CA HIS A 56 -2.44 -16.55 -9.70
C HIS A 56 -2.93 -16.48 -11.15
N LEU A 57 -2.20 -15.76 -12.01
CA LEU A 57 -2.64 -15.36 -13.34
C LEU A 57 -1.87 -16.04 -14.46
N SER A 58 -0.72 -16.65 -14.15
CA SER A 58 0.15 -17.30 -15.11
C SER A 58 -0.13 -18.79 -15.25
N TYR A 59 0.22 -19.34 -16.41
CA TYR A 59 0.32 -20.79 -16.57
C TYR A 59 1.40 -21.36 -15.63
N GLY A 60 1.19 -22.57 -15.10
CA GLY A 60 2.11 -23.20 -14.12
C GLY A 60 2.03 -22.64 -12.69
N GLY A 61 1.25 -21.59 -12.47
CA GLY A 61 0.84 -21.14 -11.14
C GLY A 61 1.98 -20.81 -10.18
N PHE A 62 1.81 -21.21 -8.91
CA PHE A 62 2.80 -21.00 -7.85
C PHE A 62 4.07 -21.84 -7.99
N GLU A 63 3.99 -23.00 -8.64
CA GLU A 63 5.14 -23.88 -8.84
C GLU A 63 6.15 -23.26 -9.80
N ALA A 64 5.67 -22.74 -10.93
CA ALA A 64 6.51 -22.06 -11.93
C ALA A 64 7.18 -20.80 -11.37
N ASN A 65 6.54 -20.12 -10.42
CA ASN A 65 7.01 -18.87 -9.83
C ASN A 65 7.67 -19.04 -8.46
N ALA A 66 7.89 -20.28 -8.00
CA ALA A 66 8.44 -20.56 -6.67
C ALA A 66 9.80 -19.87 -6.39
N PRO A 67 10.78 -19.82 -7.34
CA PRO A 67 12.01 -19.07 -7.14
C PRO A 67 11.79 -17.58 -6.90
N ALA A 68 10.89 -16.95 -7.67
CA ALA A 68 10.58 -15.52 -7.55
C ALA A 68 9.88 -15.22 -6.22
N LEU A 69 8.94 -16.07 -5.80
CA LEU A 69 8.29 -15.99 -4.50
C LEU A 69 9.30 -16.13 -3.34
N SER A 70 10.27 -17.03 -3.48
CA SER A 70 11.35 -17.23 -2.50
C SER A 70 12.21 -15.98 -2.35
N TRP A 71 12.65 -15.38 -3.46
CA TRP A 71 13.38 -14.10 -3.43
C TRP A 71 12.51 -12.94 -2.92
N GLY A 72 11.21 -12.95 -3.20
CA GLY A 72 10.26 -12.01 -2.63
C GLY A 72 10.28 -12.05 -1.10
N LYS A 73 10.19 -13.25 -0.50
CA LYS A 73 10.28 -13.43 0.96
C LYS A 73 11.61 -12.97 1.54
N PHE A 74 12.72 -13.18 0.84
CA PHE A 74 14.03 -12.67 1.25
C PHE A 74 14.01 -11.15 1.38
N ILE A 75 13.54 -10.44 0.34
CA ILE A 75 13.46 -8.98 0.32
C ILE A 75 12.49 -8.51 1.42
N THR A 76 11.32 -9.12 1.54
CA THR A 76 10.34 -8.80 2.59
C THR A 76 10.92 -9.03 4.00
N SER A 77 11.75 -10.05 4.23
CA SER A 77 12.40 -10.27 5.53
C SER A 77 13.30 -9.08 5.92
N ILE A 78 14.08 -8.57 4.96
CA ILE A 78 14.95 -7.41 5.15
C ILE A 78 14.12 -6.14 5.39
N THR A 79 13.18 -5.83 4.49
CA THR A 79 12.38 -4.61 4.56
C THR A 79 11.48 -4.56 5.79
N MET A 80 10.91 -5.69 6.21
CA MET A 80 10.16 -5.77 7.47
C MET A 80 11.05 -5.53 8.69
N THR A 81 12.31 -5.96 8.65
CA THR A 81 13.27 -5.64 9.73
C THR A 81 13.49 -4.14 9.81
N ILE A 82 13.73 -3.49 8.67
CA ILE A 82 13.91 -2.05 8.58
C ILE A 82 12.64 -1.32 9.03
N PHE A 83 11.45 -1.77 8.61
CA PHE A 83 10.17 -1.21 9.02
C PHE A 83 10.03 -1.16 10.55
N TYR A 84 10.37 -2.24 11.26
CA TYR A 84 10.26 -2.26 12.72
C TYR A 84 11.35 -1.45 13.44
N VAL A 85 12.54 -1.33 12.84
CA VAL A 85 13.55 -0.38 13.32
C VAL A 85 13.03 1.06 13.19
N LEU A 86 12.41 1.41 12.07
CA LEU A 86 11.82 2.73 11.88
C LEU A 86 10.60 2.94 12.78
N PHE A 87 9.78 1.90 12.99
CA PHE A 87 8.67 1.94 13.95
C PHE A 87 9.19 2.20 15.37
N TYR A 88 10.32 1.63 15.78
CA TYR A 88 10.96 1.96 17.05
C TYR A 88 11.30 3.46 17.15
N TYR A 89 11.82 4.06 16.07
CA TYR A 89 12.08 5.50 16.03
C TYR A 89 10.80 6.34 16.09
N TYR A 90 9.73 5.88 15.44
CA TYR A 90 8.41 6.51 15.57
C TYR A 90 7.89 6.41 17.00
N TYR A 91 7.95 5.22 17.62
CA TYR A 91 7.63 5.00 19.03
C TYR A 91 8.42 5.94 19.94
N ARG A 92 9.75 6.01 19.78
CA ARG A 92 10.63 6.91 20.54
C ARG A 92 10.19 8.36 20.41
N SER A 93 9.88 8.81 19.20
CA SER A 93 9.43 10.18 18.94
C SER A 93 8.08 10.50 19.60
N GLN A 94 7.14 9.56 19.64
CA GLN A 94 5.82 9.77 20.25
C GLN A 94 5.84 9.65 21.78
N SER A 95 6.68 8.75 22.31
CA SER A 95 6.80 8.49 23.74
C SER A 95 7.79 9.42 24.46
N GLN A 96 8.73 10.04 23.73
CA GLN A 96 9.90 10.75 24.28
C GLN A 96 10.84 9.83 25.07
N ASP A 97 10.94 8.57 24.66
CA ASP A 97 11.80 7.57 25.28
C ASP A 97 13.23 7.58 24.69
N ASP A 98 14.18 8.12 25.44
CA ASP A 98 15.59 8.21 25.04
C ASP A 98 16.48 7.05 25.52
N SER A 99 15.89 5.90 25.89
CA SER A 99 16.64 4.74 26.37
C SER A 99 17.62 4.18 25.32
N THR A 100 18.91 4.32 25.62
CA THR A 100 20.00 3.73 24.82
C THR A 100 19.98 2.21 24.83
N LEU A 101 19.56 1.60 25.93
CA LEU A 101 19.42 0.15 26.05
C LEU A 101 18.37 -0.40 25.06
N LYS A 102 17.17 0.21 25.02
CA LYS A 102 16.12 -0.21 24.07
C LYS A 102 16.59 -0.10 22.63
N ARG A 103 17.25 1.00 22.27
CA ARG A 103 17.84 1.20 20.93
C ARG A 103 18.84 0.09 20.59
N ASN A 104 19.77 -0.19 21.49
CA ASN A 104 20.81 -1.20 21.27
C ASN A 104 20.21 -2.61 21.12
N ILE A 105 19.17 -2.95 21.90
CA ILE A 105 18.43 -4.21 21.75
C ILE A 105 17.78 -4.32 20.38
N ILE A 106 17.09 -3.28 19.92
CA ILE A 106 16.44 -3.26 18.60
C ILE A 106 17.49 -3.44 17.48
N TYR A 107 18.64 -2.77 17.59
CA TYR A 107 19.73 -2.90 16.63
C TYR A 107 20.39 -4.28 16.64
N ALA A 108 20.62 -4.85 17.82
CA ALA A 108 21.15 -6.20 17.93
C ALA A 108 20.20 -7.23 17.29
N LEU A 109 18.90 -7.17 17.60
CA LEU A 109 17.89 -8.08 17.03
C LEU A 109 17.76 -7.90 15.51
N ALA A 110 17.79 -6.67 15.02
CA ALA A 110 17.77 -6.38 13.60
C ALA A 110 19.01 -6.94 12.90
N LEU A 111 20.21 -6.71 13.44
CA LEU A 111 21.46 -7.22 12.88
C LEU A 111 21.47 -8.75 12.84
N ILE A 112 21.09 -9.41 13.94
CA ILE A 112 21.00 -10.87 14.02
C ILE A 112 20.03 -11.38 12.94
N ARG A 113 18.86 -10.76 12.80
CA ARG A 113 17.88 -11.15 11.77
C ARG A 113 18.41 -10.99 10.36
N ILE A 114 19.08 -9.87 10.05
CA ILE A 114 19.65 -9.62 8.72
C ILE A 114 20.74 -10.66 8.41
N VAL A 115 21.66 -10.93 9.34
CA VAL A 115 22.67 -11.96 9.18
C VAL A 115 22.02 -13.32 8.91
N LEU A 116 21.07 -13.73 9.76
CA LEU A 116 20.35 -15.00 9.58
C LEU A 116 19.57 -15.07 8.27
N THR A 117 19.11 -13.94 7.73
CA THR A 117 18.39 -13.88 6.45
C THR A 117 19.33 -14.00 5.26
N VAL A 118 20.54 -13.44 5.32
CA VAL A 118 21.52 -13.45 4.20
C VAL A 118 22.28 -14.77 4.10
N LEU A 119 22.34 -15.54 5.19
CA LEU A 119 23.01 -16.83 5.22
C LEU A 119 22.50 -17.79 4.11
N PRO A 120 23.41 -18.46 3.36
CA PRO A 120 23.02 -19.31 2.22
C PRO A 120 22.14 -20.50 2.61
N GLN A 121 22.19 -20.92 3.88
CA GLN A 121 21.41 -22.04 4.43
C GLN A 121 19.89 -21.83 4.36
N ASN A 122 19.42 -20.61 4.06
CA ASN A 122 18.01 -20.34 3.78
C ASN A 122 17.50 -20.98 2.48
N ASN A 123 18.41 -21.34 1.56
CA ASN A 123 18.09 -21.89 0.23
C ASN A 123 17.15 -20.97 -0.58
N TRP A 124 17.43 -19.67 -0.60
CA TRP A 124 16.67 -18.70 -1.39
C TRP A 124 16.69 -19.04 -2.88
N GLY A 125 15.58 -18.77 -3.56
CA GLY A 125 15.42 -19.04 -5.00
C GLY A 125 15.11 -20.50 -5.33
N THR A 126 14.86 -21.35 -4.33
CA THR A 126 14.49 -22.77 -4.52
C THR A 126 13.02 -23.01 -4.19
N MET A 127 12.46 -24.15 -4.64
CA MET A 127 11.09 -24.57 -4.30
C MET A 127 10.94 -25.00 -2.83
N SER A 128 12.03 -25.44 -2.20
CA SER A 128 12.07 -25.95 -0.84
C SER A 128 13.05 -25.14 0.02
N GLU A 129 12.56 -23.98 0.46
CA GLU A 129 13.26 -23.17 1.47
C GLU A 129 13.54 -23.99 2.73
N ASN A 130 14.64 -23.68 3.43
CA ASN A 130 14.97 -24.36 4.67
C ASN A 130 14.04 -23.91 5.81
N TYR A 131 13.11 -24.78 6.21
CA TYR A 131 12.15 -24.54 7.29
C TYR A 131 12.81 -24.09 8.60
N MET A 132 13.90 -24.74 9.03
CA MET A 132 14.58 -24.42 10.29
C MET A 132 15.21 -23.03 10.26
N PHE A 133 15.84 -22.65 9.14
CA PHE A 133 16.35 -21.29 8.96
C PHE A 133 15.22 -20.26 8.86
N GLY A 134 14.06 -20.67 8.32
CA GLY A 134 12.81 -19.93 8.40
C GLY A 134 12.39 -19.62 9.84
N ILE A 135 12.52 -20.57 10.76
CA ILE A 135 12.28 -20.34 12.19
C ILE A 135 13.37 -19.43 12.77
N TYR A 136 14.65 -19.75 12.57
CA TYR A 136 15.76 -19.02 13.19
C TYR A 136 15.77 -17.53 12.86
N ARG A 137 15.56 -17.15 11.60
CA ARG A 137 15.50 -15.72 11.19
C ARG A 137 14.28 -14.99 11.76
N ASN A 138 13.23 -15.72 12.16
CA ASN A 138 11.99 -15.15 12.69
C ASN A 138 11.93 -15.09 14.22
N ILE A 139 12.77 -15.83 14.94
CA ILE A 139 12.94 -15.68 16.40
C ILE A 139 13.33 -14.23 16.78
N PRO A 140 14.42 -13.62 16.27
CA PRO A 140 14.77 -12.24 16.61
C PRO A 140 13.68 -11.26 16.17
N PHE A 141 12.96 -11.56 15.07
CA PHE A 141 11.83 -10.74 14.62
C PHE A 141 10.67 -10.75 15.60
N ALA A 142 10.28 -11.95 16.08
CA ALA A 142 9.20 -12.11 17.03
C ALA A 142 9.51 -11.43 18.36
N ILE A 143 10.77 -11.53 18.84
CA ILE A 143 11.23 -10.82 20.03
C ILE A 143 11.13 -9.30 19.82
N MET A 144 11.65 -8.78 18.71
CA MET A 144 11.57 -7.35 18.38
C MET A 144 10.11 -6.87 18.32
N GLY A 145 9.22 -7.66 17.71
CA GLY A 145 7.79 -7.41 17.66
C GLY A 145 7.15 -7.36 19.05
N ALA A 146 7.40 -8.38 19.88
CA ALA A 146 6.87 -8.46 21.23
C ALA A 146 7.28 -7.28 22.11
N LEU A 147 8.56 -6.87 22.03
CA LEU A 147 9.06 -5.69 22.74
C LEU A 147 8.33 -4.41 22.30
N LEU A 148 8.18 -4.19 21.00
CA LEU A 148 7.53 -3.00 20.45
C LEU A 148 6.02 -2.97 20.73
N ILE A 149 5.36 -4.13 20.72
CA ILE A 149 3.96 -4.28 21.16
C ILE A 149 3.84 -3.85 22.62
N TYR A 150 4.67 -4.42 23.49
CA TYR A 150 4.64 -4.14 24.93
C TYR A 150 4.92 -2.66 25.24
N TRP A 151 5.97 -2.08 24.67
CA TRP A 151 6.32 -0.68 24.89
C TRP A 151 5.28 0.28 24.34
N SER A 152 4.74 0.03 23.13
CA SER A 152 3.69 0.86 22.54
C SER A 152 2.37 0.74 23.30
N TYR A 153 2.08 -0.43 23.87
CA TYR A 153 0.89 -0.62 24.71
C TYR A 153 0.97 0.17 26.02
N LYS A 154 2.16 0.24 26.63
CA LYS A 154 2.40 1.07 27.83
C LYS A 154 2.14 2.55 27.53
N GLU A 155 2.57 3.01 26.35
CA GLU A 155 2.44 4.40 25.90
C GLU A 155 1.18 4.66 25.06
N ARG A 156 0.18 3.76 25.08
CA ARG A 156 -1.03 3.83 24.22
C ARG A 156 -1.88 5.09 24.39
N ALA A 157 -1.72 5.80 25.49
CA ALA A 157 -2.40 7.06 25.77
C ALA A 157 -1.81 8.23 24.94
N LYS A 158 -0.57 8.12 24.47
CA LYS A 158 0.08 9.14 23.64
C LYS A 158 -0.60 9.20 22.27
N PRO A 159 -0.85 10.41 21.72
CA PRO A 159 -1.29 10.57 20.33
C PRO A 159 -0.36 9.82 19.37
N GLY A 160 -0.91 9.26 18.30
CA GLY A 160 -0.14 8.51 17.31
C GLY A 160 0.22 7.06 17.70
N LEU A 161 0.16 6.68 18.99
CA LEU A 161 0.37 5.30 19.45
C LEU A 161 -0.92 4.55 19.82
N LYS A 162 -2.04 5.28 19.96
CA LYS A 162 -3.36 4.67 20.23
C LYS A 162 -3.67 3.57 19.20
N ASN A 163 -4.00 2.38 19.69
CA ASN A 163 -4.30 1.17 18.93
C ASN A 163 -3.14 0.57 18.10
N MET A 164 -1.97 1.21 18.00
CA MET A 164 -0.85 0.68 17.21
C MET A 164 -0.42 -0.71 17.71
N SER A 165 -0.30 -0.88 19.03
CA SER A 165 0.08 -2.17 19.64
C SER A 165 -0.88 -3.30 19.31
N LEU A 166 -2.19 -3.02 19.20
CA LEU A 166 -3.21 -4.02 18.86
C LEU A 166 -3.02 -4.53 17.44
N TYR A 167 -2.87 -3.62 16.46
CA TYR A 167 -2.71 -4.04 15.07
C TYR A 167 -1.35 -4.69 14.80
N ILE A 168 -0.30 -4.27 15.51
CA ILE A 168 1.00 -4.96 15.48
C ILE A 168 0.84 -6.38 16.05
N LEU A 169 0.16 -6.53 17.19
CA LEU A 169 -0.11 -7.84 17.79
C LEU A 169 -0.90 -8.75 16.84
N LEU A 170 -2.00 -8.26 16.27
CA LEU A 170 -2.81 -9.02 15.30
C LEU A 170 -1.97 -9.45 14.10
N SER A 171 -1.16 -8.54 13.55
CA SER A 171 -0.26 -8.85 12.44
C SER A 171 0.74 -9.96 12.80
N PHE A 172 1.40 -9.87 13.96
CA PHE A 172 2.32 -10.92 14.42
C PHE A 172 1.63 -12.24 14.72
N ALA A 173 0.42 -12.22 15.30
CA ALA A 173 -0.34 -13.43 15.58
C ALA A 173 -0.65 -14.23 14.30
N PHE A 174 -1.14 -13.54 13.26
CA PHE A 174 -1.37 -14.15 11.95
C PHE A 174 -0.06 -14.57 11.28
N TYR A 175 0.98 -13.74 11.35
CA TYR A 175 2.28 -14.03 10.74
C TYR A 175 2.95 -15.28 11.33
N VAL A 176 3.05 -15.36 12.66
CA VAL A 176 3.64 -16.51 13.35
C VAL A 176 2.88 -17.78 13.02
N SER A 177 1.55 -17.69 12.93
CA SER A 177 0.72 -18.83 12.54
C SER A 177 1.05 -19.35 11.14
N VAL A 178 1.22 -18.43 10.18
CA VAL A 178 1.62 -18.77 8.81
C VAL A 178 3.01 -19.41 8.78
N VAL A 179 3.99 -18.82 9.47
CA VAL A 179 5.38 -19.32 9.46
C VAL A 179 5.49 -20.74 10.03
N LEU A 180 4.74 -21.05 11.09
CA LEU A 180 4.86 -22.34 11.76
C LEU A 180 4.12 -23.47 11.04
N TRP A 181 2.98 -23.17 10.41
CA TRP A 181 2.02 -24.20 10.00
C TRP A 181 1.58 -24.17 8.53
N ALA A 182 1.92 -23.15 7.75
CA ALA A 182 1.44 -23.08 6.35
C ALA A 182 1.95 -24.24 5.48
N ASP A 183 3.17 -24.74 5.74
CA ASP A 183 3.74 -25.88 5.01
C ASP A 183 2.99 -27.19 5.30
N LYS A 184 2.42 -27.34 6.50
CA LYS A 184 1.64 -28.51 6.90
C LYS A 184 0.16 -28.39 6.56
N TYR A 185 -0.40 -27.19 6.70
CA TYR A 185 -1.81 -26.89 6.46
C TYR A 185 -1.93 -25.67 5.54
N PRO A 186 -2.00 -25.87 4.20
CA PRO A 186 -2.00 -24.79 3.23
C PRO A 186 -3.08 -23.72 3.46
N MET A 187 -4.22 -24.10 4.04
CA MET A 187 -5.33 -23.19 4.37
C MET A 187 -4.91 -22.07 5.33
N ILE A 188 -3.91 -22.31 6.19
CA ILE A 188 -3.38 -21.30 7.12
C ILE A 188 -2.71 -20.15 6.36
N GLY A 189 -2.23 -20.40 5.13
CA GLY A 189 -1.72 -19.36 4.23
C GLY A 189 -2.71 -18.21 4.00
N ALA A 190 -4.02 -18.46 4.09
CA ALA A 190 -5.05 -17.43 3.97
C ALA A 190 -4.95 -16.33 5.05
N LEU A 191 -4.33 -16.61 6.21
CA LEU A 191 -4.08 -15.62 7.28
C LEU A 191 -3.12 -14.50 6.85
N MET A 192 -2.46 -14.63 5.71
CA MET A 192 -1.67 -13.55 5.12
C MET A 192 -2.53 -12.31 4.79
N MET A 193 -3.79 -12.48 4.36
CA MET A 193 -4.68 -11.33 4.09
C MET A 193 -5.03 -10.54 5.37
N PRO A 194 -5.52 -11.17 6.47
CA PRO A 194 -5.71 -10.50 7.76
C PRO A 194 -4.44 -9.81 8.30
N LYS A 195 -3.27 -10.45 8.16
CA LYS A 195 -1.97 -9.84 8.51
C LYS A 195 -1.76 -8.54 7.72
N THR A 196 -1.91 -8.58 6.41
CA THR A 196 -1.74 -7.41 5.52
C THR A 196 -2.74 -6.31 5.84
N MET A 197 -3.98 -6.66 6.20
CA MET A 197 -4.98 -5.68 6.67
C MET A 197 -4.57 -5.00 7.96
N ALA A 198 -3.97 -5.72 8.91
CA ALA A 198 -3.48 -5.10 10.13
C ALA A 198 -2.41 -4.03 9.83
N TYR A 199 -1.49 -4.29 8.88
CA TYR A 199 -0.53 -3.29 8.42
C TYR A 199 -1.16 -2.11 7.68
N LEU A 200 -2.14 -2.36 6.80
CA LEU A 200 -2.89 -1.28 6.16
C LEU A 200 -3.53 -0.37 7.20
N ILE A 201 -4.12 -0.94 8.25
CA ILE A 201 -4.74 -0.16 9.32
C ILE A 201 -3.69 0.64 10.09
N ILE A 202 -2.51 0.10 10.37
CA ILE A 202 -1.39 0.86 10.96
C ILE A 202 -1.08 2.09 10.09
N VAL A 203 -0.94 1.90 8.77
CA VAL A 203 -0.66 3.00 7.83
C VAL A 203 -1.79 4.03 7.82
N VAL A 204 -3.05 3.59 7.78
CA VAL A 204 -4.23 4.47 7.80
C VAL A 204 -4.33 5.25 9.11
N LEU A 205 -4.05 4.62 10.25
CA LEU A 205 -4.04 5.30 11.56
C LEU A 205 -2.97 6.38 11.63
N GLY A 206 -1.75 6.09 11.17
CA GLY A 206 -0.69 7.09 11.10
C GLY A 206 -1.04 8.21 10.13
N TYR A 207 -1.61 7.88 8.96
CA TYR A 207 -2.09 8.89 8.01
C TYR A 207 -3.13 9.83 8.64
N ARG A 208 -4.13 9.28 9.32
CA ARG A 208 -5.18 10.07 9.99
C ARG A 208 -4.66 10.85 11.21
N HIS A 209 -3.59 10.38 11.84
CA HIS A 209 -2.95 11.11 12.94
C HIS A 209 -2.30 12.41 12.44
N PHE A 210 -1.63 12.37 11.28
CA PHE A 210 -0.96 13.53 10.70
C PHE A 210 -1.87 14.40 9.82
N ILE A 211 -2.90 13.81 9.20
CA ILE A 211 -3.85 14.50 8.33
C ILE A 211 -5.22 14.55 9.01
N THR A 212 -5.45 15.59 9.82
CA THR A 212 -6.64 15.71 10.68
C THR A 212 -7.82 16.41 10.00
N GLY A 213 -7.56 17.29 9.02
CA GLY A 213 -8.56 18.08 8.32
C GLY A 213 -8.57 17.87 6.80
N PHE A 214 -9.59 18.43 6.13
CA PHE A 214 -9.65 18.50 4.67
C PHE A 214 -9.53 19.96 4.23
N GLU A 215 -8.35 20.29 3.70
CA GLU A 215 -7.92 21.60 3.28
C GLU A 215 -7.45 21.58 1.82
N LYS A 216 -7.18 22.76 1.27
CA LYS A 216 -6.66 22.95 -0.10
C LYS A 216 -5.40 22.10 -0.36
N LYS A 217 -4.50 22.02 0.63
CA LYS A 217 -3.27 21.21 0.54
C LYS A 217 -3.54 19.71 0.38
N ASN A 218 -4.71 19.21 0.80
CA ASN A 218 -5.05 17.80 0.61
C ASN A 218 -5.31 17.49 -0.87
N ILE A 219 -5.97 18.38 -1.60
CA ILE A 219 -6.21 18.22 -3.04
C ILE A 219 -4.88 18.26 -3.80
N LEU A 220 -4.03 19.24 -3.49
CA LEU A 220 -2.69 19.32 -4.07
C LEU A 220 -1.84 18.08 -3.73
N GLY A 221 -1.97 17.56 -2.51
CA GLY A 221 -1.31 16.34 -2.09
C GLY A 221 -1.79 15.09 -2.83
N LEU A 222 -3.10 14.99 -3.14
CA LEU A 222 -3.63 13.92 -4.00
C LEU A 222 -3.04 14.03 -5.41
N SER A 223 -3.03 15.25 -5.98
CA SER A 223 -2.42 15.52 -7.28
C SER A 223 -0.96 15.08 -7.34
N TYR A 224 -0.12 15.53 -6.40
CA TYR A 224 1.28 15.13 -6.31
C TYR A 224 1.46 13.61 -6.14
N THR A 225 0.65 12.99 -5.27
CA THR A 225 0.72 11.55 -5.05
C THR A 225 0.41 10.78 -6.33
N SER A 226 -0.63 11.19 -7.06
CA SER A 226 -0.99 10.61 -8.35
C SER A 226 0.08 10.84 -9.42
N LEU A 227 0.79 11.97 -9.41
CA LEU A 227 1.92 12.18 -10.32
C LEU A 227 2.99 11.11 -10.10
N ILE A 228 3.42 10.91 -8.85
CA ILE A 228 4.43 9.91 -8.52
C ILE A 228 3.95 8.50 -8.84
N MET A 229 2.72 8.15 -8.47
CA MET A 229 2.13 6.84 -8.77
C MET A 229 2.01 6.60 -10.29
N GLY A 230 1.69 7.64 -11.06
CA GLY A 230 1.60 7.58 -12.52
C GLY A 230 2.97 7.29 -13.14
N LEU A 231 4.03 7.97 -12.69
CA LEU A 231 5.40 7.72 -13.12
C LEU A 231 5.85 6.29 -12.80
N ILE A 232 5.56 5.80 -11.58
CA ILE A 232 5.83 4.41 -11.18
C ILE A 232 5.09 3.44 -12.11
N GLY A 233 3.81 3.68 -12.38
CA GLY A 233 3.00 2.84 -13.28
C GLY A 233 3.53 2.79 -14.71
N GLY A 234 4.06 3.91 -15.22
CA GLY A 234 4.69 3.97 -16.55
C GLY A 234 5.99 3.18 -16.64
N VAL A 235 6.85 3.29 -15.62
CA VAL A 235 8.07 2.48 -15.52
C VAL A 235 7.73 1.00 -15.37
N PHE A 236 6.76 0.67 -14.51
CA PHE A 236 6.31 -0.70 -14.31
C PHE A 236 5.83 -1.33 -15.63
N TYR A 237 4.93 -0.66 -16.37
CA TYR A 237 4.48 -1.14 -17.68
C TYR A 237 5.67 -1.48 -18.60
N ARG A 238 6.60 -0.53 -18.77
CA ARG A 238 7.73 -0.68 -19.70
C ARG A 238 8.66 -1.83 -19.33
N GLU A 239 9.06 -1.92 -18.06
CA GLU A 239 10.00 -2.97 -17.64
C GLU A 239 9.32 -4.34 -17.56
N PHE A 240 8.04 -4.38 -17.17
CA PHE A 240 7.29 -5.62 -17.05
C PHE A 240 7.02 -6.27 -18.41
N THR A 241 6.54 -5.51 -19.41
CA THR A 241 6.31 -6.07 -20.76
C THR A 241 7.61 -6.45 -21.44
N LYS A 242 8.68 -5.68 -21.24
CA LYS A 242 10.02 -6.00 -21.72
C LYS A 242 10.54 -7.32 -21.13
N PHE A 243 10.38 -7.52 -19.83
CA PHE A 243 10.81 -8.76 -19.16
C PHE A 243 10.14 -10.01 -19.73
N TYR A 244 8.84 -9.93 -20.05
CA TYR A 244 8.07 -11.03 -20.66
C TYR A 244 8.11 -11.04 -22.20
N GLY A 245 8.82 -10.11 -22.85
CA GLY A 245 8.84 -10.01 -24.32
C GLY A 245 7.48 -9.68 -24.95
N TYR A 246 6.55 -9.09 -24.20
CA TYR A 246 5.18 -8.83 -24.64
C TYR A 246 5.06 -7.54 -25.46
N GLN A 247 4.52 -7.62 -26.68
CA GLN A 247 4.47 -6.49 -27.63
C GLN A 247 3.06 -6.01 -28.00
N ALA A 248 2.02 -6.76 -27.66
CA ALA A 248 0.65 -6.38 -27.99
C ALA A 248 0.15 -5.22 -27.12
N GLU A 249 -0.92 -4.55 -27.56
CA GLU A 249 -1.62 -3.58 -26.71
C GLU A 249 -2.22 -4.29 -25.49
N ASN A 250 -2.05 -3.70 -24.31
CA ASN A 250 -2.58 -4.22 -23.06
C ASN A 250 -3.08 -3.08 -22.15
N HIS A 251 -3.78 -3.43 -21.09
CA HIS A 251 -4.32 -2.44 -20.15
C HIS A 251 -3.24 -1.68 -19.37
N LEU A 252 -2.04 -2.24 -19.19
CA LEU A 252 -0.93 -1.56 -18.51
C LEU A 252 -0.41 -0.36 -19.32
N SER A 253 -0.45 -0.40 -20.66
CA SER A 253 -0.02 0.72 -21.51
C SER A 253 -0.88 1.97 -21.30
N LYS A 254 -2.16 1.77 -20.96
CA LYS A 254 -3.14 2.83 -20.69
C LYS A 254 -3.05 3.36 -19.25
N LEU A 255 -2.47 2.58 -18.33
CA LEU A 255 -2.42 2.87 -16.89
C LEU A 255 -1.79 4.24 -16.59
N HIS A 256 -0.60 4.48 -17.14
CA HIS A 256 0.18 5.70 -16.91
C HIS A 256 -0.63 6.97 -17.21
N VAL A 257 -1.25 7.03 -18.38
CA VAL A 257 -2.03 8.20 -18.83
C VAL A 257 -3.28 8.40 -17.96
N HIS A 258 -4.00 7.33 -17.59
CA HIS A 258 -5.17 7.45 -16.72
C HIS A 258 -4.81 8.00 -15.34
N VAL A 259 -3.69 7.54 -14.76
CA VAL A 259 -3.23 8.03 -13.47
C VAL A 259 -2.80 9.50 -13.54
N LEU A 260 -2.10 9.90 -14.60
CA LEU A 260 -1.67 11.29 -14.78
C LEU A 260 -2.84 12.24 -15.08
N VAL A 261 -3.79 11.86 -15.93
CA VAL A 261 -4.89 12.74 -16.32
C VAL A 261 -5.94 12.82 -15.20
N LEU A 262 -6.45 11.68 -14.73
CA LEU A 262 -7.56 11.65 -13.76
C LEU A 262 -7.09 11.85 -12.31
N GLY A 263 -5.86 11.42 -12.00
CA GLY A 263 -5.28 11.59 -10.67
C GLY A 263 -4.52 12.90 -10.52
N PHE A 264 -3.53 13.15 -11.38
CA PHE A 264 -2.67 14.34 -11.24
C PHE A 264 -3.32 15.62 -11.78
N LEU A 265 -3.64 15.67 -13.08
CA LEU A 265 -4.11 16.90 -13.74
C LEU A 265 -5.48 17.33 -13.24
N LEU A 266 -6.45 16.42 -13.14
CA LEU A 266 -7.78 16.75 -12.64
C LEU A 266 -7.73 17.29 -11.19
N MET A 267 -6.95 16.68 -10.31
CA MET A 267 -6.79 17.19 -8.94
C MET A 267 -6.03 18.52 -8.91
N LEU A 268 -5.07 18.74 -9.81
CA LEU A 268 -4.37 20.02 -9.93
C LEU A 268 -5.33 21.15 -10.36
N ILE A 269 -6.16 20.88 -11.38
CA ILE A 269 -7.20 21.80 -11.84
C ILE A 269 -8.19 22.08 -10.70
N LEU A 270 -8.65 21.04 -10.00
CA LEU A 270 -9.55 21.22 -8.87
C LEU A 270 -8.92 22.03 -7.73
N TYR A 271 -7.62 21.86 -7.47
CA TYR A 271 -6.88 22.69 -6.53
C TYR A 271 -6.86 24.16 -6.97
N MET A 272 -6.61 24.43 -8.25
CA MET A 272 -6.60 25.81 -8.77
C MET A 272 -7.97 26.47 -8.65
N ILE A 273 -9.06 25.77 -9.00
CA ILE A 273 -10.44 26.25 -8.87
C ILE A 273 -10.78 26.51 -7.39
N SER A 274 -10.42 25.60 -6.51
CA SER A 274 -10.77 25.68 -5.08
C SER A 274 -9.75 26.46 -4.24
N LYS A 275 -8.73 27.08 -4.86
CA LYS A 275 -7.65 27.77 -4.15
C LYS A 275 -8.15 28.93 -3.31
N GLU A 276 -9.19 29.63 -3.74
CA GLU A 276 -9.78 30.77 -3.01
C GLU A 276 -11.01 30.38 -2.17
N TYR A 277 -11.39 29.10 -2.12
CA TYR A 277 -12.56 28.66 -1.36
C TYR A 277 -12.34 28.83 0.16
N GLU A 278 -13.37 29.32 0.83
CA GLU A 278 -13.43 29.35 2.30
C GLU A 278 -13.51 27.93 2.88
N ALA A 279 -13.22 27.77 4.17
CA ALA A 279 -13.19 26.47 4.86
C ALA A 279 -14.48 25.65 4.69
N LYS A 280 -15.66 26.29 4.78
CA LYS A 280 -16.95 25.61 4.60
C LYS A 280 -17.13 25.04 3.19
N ARG A 281 -16.77 25.82 2.16
CA ARG A 281 -16.79 25.38 0.76
C ARG A 281 -15.78 24.25 0.54
N MET A 282 -14.60 24.36 1.13
CA MET A 282 -13.58 23.31 1.03
C MET A 282 -14.02 21.97 1.62
N VAL A 283 -14.58 21.97 2.83
CA VAL A 283 -15.06 20.74 3.48
C VAL A 283 -16.17 20.08 2.67
N SER A 284 -17.00 20.85 1.96
CA SER A 284 -18.07 20.30 1.11
C SER A 284 -17.55 19.46 -0.08
N LEU A 285 -16.32 19.69 -0.54
CA LEU A 285 -15.68 18.93 -1.63
C LEU A 285 -15.10 17.59 -1.16
N LYS A 286 -14.89 17.40 0.16
CA LYS A 286 -14.26 16.21 0.72
C LYS A 286 -14.94 14.90 0.28
N LYS A 287 -16.27 14.82 0.43
CA LYS A 287 -17.02 13.60 0.13
C LYS A 287 -16.99 13.28 -1.38
N PRO A 288 -17.34 14.22 -2.30
CA PRO A 288 -17.20 13.98 -3.74
C PRO A 288 -15.81 13.52 -4.16
N ILE A 289 -14.75 14.17 -3.64
CA ILE A 289 -13.37 13.81 -3.95
C ILE A 289 -13.03 12.40 -3.47
N TYR A 290 -13.45 12.01 -2.27
CA TYR A 290 -13.18 10.64 -1.80
C TYR A 290 -13.97 9.56 -2.54
N VAL A 291 -15.20 9.85 -2.97
CA VAL A 291 -15.95 8.94 -3.86
C VAL A 291 -15.20 8.78 -5.18
N PHE A 292 -14.79 9.88 -5.80
CA PHE A 292 -13.98 9.86 -7.02
C PHE A 292 -12.68 9.08 -6.83
N MET A 293 -11.91 9.38 -5.78
CA MET A 293 -10.63 8.70 -5.51
C MET A 293 -10.81 7.20 -5.23
N SER A 294 -11.92 6.78 -4.61
CA SER A 294 -12.21 5.35 -4.41
C SER A 294 -12.50 4.64 -5.74
N GLY A 295 -13.32 5.24 -6.61
CA GLY A 295 -13.60 4.70 -7.94
C GLY A 295 -12.35 4.67 -8.80
N PHE A 296 -11.61 5.77 -8.82
CA PHE A 296 -10.31 5.89 -9.48
C PHE A 296 -9.33 4.79 -9.02
N THR A 297 -9.11 4.65 -7.71
CA THR A 297 -8.19 3.63 -7.19
C THR A 297 -8.63 2.24 -7.61
N PHE A 298 -9.92 1.93 -7.52
CA PHE A 298 -10.44 0.63 -7.92
C PHE A 298 -10.28 0.38 -9.43
N THR A 299 -10.53 1.38 -10.29
CA THR A 299 -10.28 1.28 -11.73
C THR A 299 -8.81 1.02 -12.04
N ILE A 300 -7.88 1.75 -11.40
CA ILE A 300 -6.43 1.56 -11.58
C ILE A 300 -5.97 0.17 -11.12
N VAL A 301 -6.51 -0.34 -10.00
CA VAL A 301 -6.25 -1.70 -9.52
C VAL A 301 -6.70 -2.74 -10.54
N ASN A 302 -7.92 -2.61 -11.07
CA ASN A 302 -8.45 -3.55 -12.08
C ASN A 302 -7.67 -3.47 -13.40
N MET A 303 -7.31 -2.27 -13.87
CA MET A 303 -6.46 -2.10 -15.07
C MET A 303 -5.09 -2.76 -14.89
N THR A 304 -4.49 -2.62 -13.70
CA THR A 304 -3.21 -3.26 -13.37
C THR A 304 -3.35 -4.78 -13.39
N LEU A 305 -4.42 -5.30 -12.78
CA LEU A 305 -4.70 -6.74 -12.73
C LEU A 305 -4.91 -7.33 -14.14
N LEU A 306 -5.78 -6.70 -14.93
CA LEU A 306 -6.07 -7.09 -16.30
C LEU A 306 -4.81 -7.09 -17.17
N GLY A 307 -4.02 -6.03 -17.10
CA GLY A 307 -2.83 -5.95 -17.92
C GLY A 307 -1.69 -6.86 -17.46
N ILE A 308 -1.59 -7.20 -16.16
CA ILE A 308 -0.71 -8.30 -15.72
C ILE A 308 -1.19 -9.62 -16.32
N TYR A 309 -2.48 -9.93 -16.20
CA TYR A 309 -3.08 -11.16 -16.73
C TYR A 309 -2.85 -11.32 -18.24
N GLU A 310 -3.04 -10.25 -19.02
CA GLU A 310 -2.80 -10.25 -20.48
C GLU A 310 -1.37 -10.62 -20.83
N VAL A 311 -0.40 -10.20 -20.03
CA VAL A 311 1.03 -10.48 -20.25
C VAL A 311 1.39 -11.90 -19.82
N VAL A 312 0.95 -12.35 -18.64
CA VAL A 312 1.45 -13.60 -18.03
C VAL A 312 0.61 -14.83 -18.31
N SER A 313 -0.61 -14.68 -18.83
CA SER A 313 -1.49 -15.80 -19.15
C SER A 313 -1.06 -16.60 -20.38
N GLU A 314 -0.17 -16.05 -21.22
CA GLU A 314 0.24 -16.64 -22.50
C GLU A 314 -0.95 -16.97 -23.41
N GLY A 315 -2.05 -16.21 -23.31
CA GLY A 315 -3.27 -16.44 -24.08
C GLY A 315 -4.16 -17.58 -23.55
N LYS A 316 -3.80 -18.22 -22.44
CA LYS A 316 -4.60 -19.28 -21.81
C LYS A 316 -5.64 -18.70 -20.88
N ASP A 317 -6.81 -19.34 -20.78
CA ASP A 317 -7.88 -18.92 -19.88
C ASP A 317 -7.62 -19.44 -18.45
N ILE A 318 -6.72 -18.76 -17.71
CA ILE A 318 -6.38 -19.09 -16.31
C ILE A 318 -7.47 -18.62 -15.34
N VAL A 319 -8.04 -17.44 -15.60
CA VAL A 319 -9.12 -16.85 -14.80
C VAL A 319 -10.25 -16.35 -15.69
N SER A 320 -11.42 -16.16 -15.10
CA SER A 320 -12.61 -15.68 -15.83
C SER A 320 -12.43 -14.24 -16.32
N LYS A 321 -12.21 -14.06 -17.63
CA LYS A 321 -12.18 -12.74 -18.30
C LYS A 321 -13.47 -11.93 -18.05
N PRO A 322 -14.69 -12.50 -18.21
CA PRO A 322 -15.92 -11.76 -17.93
C PRO A 322 -16.01 -11.25 -16.49
N ALA A 323 -15.47 -11.99 -15.51
CA ALA A 323 -15.44 -11.54 -14.12
C ALA A 323 -14.53 -10.32 -13.94
N LEU A 324 -13.37 -10.28 -14.60
CA LEU A 324 -12.46 -9.13 -14.57
C LEU A 324 -13.07 -7.89 -15.24
N GLU A 325 -13.73 -8.08 -16.38
CA GLU A 325 -14.43 -7.00 -17.11
C GLU A 325 -15.61 -6.45 -16.28
N GLY A 326 -16.41 -7.31 -15.67
CA GLY A 326 -17.52 -6.90 -14.81
C GLY A 326 -17.05 -6.09 -13.60
N LEU A 327 -15.94 -6.48 -12.96
CA LEU A 327 -15.33 -5.73 -11.86
C LEU A 327 -14.79 -4.38 -12.32
N SER A 328 -14.18 -4.31 -13.51
CA SER A 328 -13.75 -3.04 -14.10
C SER A 328 -14.93 -2.06 -14.30
N GLY A 329 -16.10 -2.57 -14.72
CA GLY A 329 -17.32 -1.78 -14.88
C GLY A 329 -17.78 -1.08 -13.58
N LEU A 330 -17.67 -1.74 -12.43
CA LEU A 330 -18.02 -1.15 -11.13
C LEU A 330 -17.12 0.05 -10.78
N GLY A 331 -15.83 -0.01 -11.12
CA GLY A 331 -14.90 1.11 -10.93
C GLY A 331 -15.32 2.34 -11.72
N HIS A 332 -15.70 2.15 -12.98
CA HIS A 332 -16.18 3.23 -13.84
C HIS A 332 -17.45 3.89 -13.31
N ILE A 333 -18.41 3.11 -12.79
CA ILE A 333 -19.64 3.65 -12.19
C ILE A 333 -19.31 4.55 -11.00
N VAL A 334 -18.49 4.09 -10.06
CA VAL A 334 -18.13 4.87 -8.86
C VAL A 334 -17.32 6.12 -9.24
N LEU A 335 -16.39 5.98 -10.18
CA LEU A 335 -15.60 7.09 -10.71
C LEU A 335 -16.48 8.17 -11.34
N ALA A 336 -17.44 7.77 -12.19
CA ALA A 336 -18.38 8.68 -12.83
C ALA A 336 -19.27 9.40 -11.81
N ILE A 337 -19.82 8.68 -10.83
CA ILE A 337 -20.61 9.28 -9.73
C ILE A 337 -19.77 10.33 -8.99
N GLY A 338 -18.53 10.01 -8.63
CA GLY A 338 -17.63 10.94 -7.96
C GLY A 338 -17.33 12.18 -8.79
N LEU A 339 -17.05 12.01 -10.09
CA LEU A 339 -16.77 13.12 -11.01
C LEU A 339 -17.97 14.06 -11.15
N VAL A 340 -19.18 13.51 -11.37
CA VAL A 340 -20.41 14.30 -11.45
C VAL A 340 -20.65 15.07 -10.15
N GLN A 341 -20.46 14.42 -8.99
CA GLN A 341 -20.60 15.09 -7.69
C GLN A 341 -19.60 16.24 -7.49
N ILE A 342 -18.36 16.09 -7.96
CA ILE A 342 -17.34 17.16 -7.91
C ILE A 342 -17.81 18.34 -8.75
N VAL A 343 -18.17 18.10 -10.02
CA VAL A 343 -18.59 19.17 -10.95
C VAL A 343 -19.82 19.90 -10.44
N LEU A 344 -20.84 19.17 -9.97
CA LEU A 344 -22.05 19.76 -9.38
C LEU A 344 -21.74 20.64 -8.17
N LYS A 345 -20.81 20.20 -7.31
CA LYS A 345 -20.43 20.99 -6.13
C LYS A 345 -19.67 22.24 -6.50
N VAL A 346 -18.74 22.17 -7.46
CA VAL A 346 -18.04 23.34 -7.98
C VAL A 346 -19.04 24.33 -8.58
N PHE A 347 -19.96 23.87 -9.44
CA PHE A 347 -20.99 24.72 -10.05
C PHE A 347 -21.89 25.44 -9.02
N GLN A 348 -22.28 24.74 -7.96
CA GLN A 348 -23.04 25.34 -6.85
C GLN A 348 -22.27 26.46 -6.13
N HIS A 349 -20.95 26.33 -6.01
CA HIS A 349 -20.14 27.36 -5.35
C HIS A 349 -19.97 28.62 -6.21
N GLU A 350 -19.86 28.46 -7.53
CA GLU A 350 -19.73 29.59 -8.48
C GLU A 350 -21.05 30.37 -8.63
N THR A 351 -22.18 29.67 -8.68
CA THR A 351 -23.51 30.31 -8.80
C THR A 351 -23.90 31.10 -7.55
N VAL A 352 -23.55 30.62 -6.35
CA VAL A 352 -23.85 31.30 -5.08
C VAL A 352 -22.96 32.53 -4.87
N SER A 353 -21.76 32.61 -5.48
CA SER A 353 -20.94 33.84 -5.45
C SER A 353 -21.51 34.97 -6.31
N GLY A 354 -22.21 34.65 -7.41
CA GLY A 354 -22.75 35.65 -8.34
C GLY A 354 -23.84 36.54 -7.72
N PHE A 355 -24.68 36.01 -6.83
CA PHE A 355 -25.77 36.77 -6.21
C PHE A 355 -25.31 37.79 -5.16
N LYS A 356 -24.10 37.65 -4.59
CA LYS A 356 -23.58 38.62 -3.60
C LYS A 356 -22.92 39.84 -4.22
N GLN A 357 -22.71 39.88 -5.54
CA GLN A 357 -22.07 41.01 -6.22
C GLN A 357 -23.06 41.98 -6.91
N THR A 358 -24.36 41.69 -6.88
CA THR A 358 -25.41 42.52 -7.51
C THR A 358 -26.15 43.45 -6.53
N GLU A 359 -25.71 43.57 -5.28
CA GLU A 359 -26.32 44.45 -4.26
C GLU A 359 -25.34 45.52 -3.71
N ALA A 360 -24.46 46.06 -4.55
CA ALA A 360 -23.63 47.22 -4.21
C ALA A 360 -23.85 48.38 -5.18
#